data_AF-A0A453BHI7-F1
#
_entry.id   AF-A0A453BHI7-F1
#
_cell.length_a   1.000
_cell.length_b   1.000
_cell.length_c   1.000
_cell.angle_alpha   90.00
_cell.angle_beta   90.00
_cell.angle_gamma   90.00
#
_symmetry.space_group_name_H-M   'P 1'
#
loop_
_entity.id
_entity.type
_entity.pdbx_description
1 polymer ?
#
loop_
_entity_poly.entity_id
_entity_poly.type
_entity_poly.pdbx_seq_one_letter_code
_entity_poly.pdbx_strand_id
1 'polypeptide(L)'
;FEKLKAEAASRWFRPNEIYAVLANHERFKVHAQPIDKPVSGTIVLYDRKVVRNFRKDGHNWKKKKDGKTVQEAHEKLKIGNEERVHVYYARGEDNPNFFRRCYWLLDKEAERIVLVHYRQTSE
;
A
#
# COMPACT_ATOMS: atom_id res chain seq x y z
N PHE A 1 -12.49 10.72 3.12
CA PHE A 1 -11.88 9.40 3.35
C PHE A 1 -12.88 8.26 3.14
N GLU A 2 -14.10 8.35 3.67
CA GLU A 2 -15.13 7.31 3.47
C GLU A 2 -15.45 7.02 1.99
N LYS A 3 -15.57 8.04 1.15
CA LYS A 3 -15.70 7.85 -0.30
C LYS A 3 -14.55 7.03 -0.91
N LEU A 4 -13.30 7.33 -0.53
CA LEU A 4 -12.13 6.59 -1.02
C LEU A 4 -12.16 5.14 -0.54
N LYS A 5 -12.52 4.89 0.74
CA LYS A 5 -12.70 3.52 1.24
C LYS A 5 -13.74 2.74 0.43
N ALA A 6 -14.88 3.36 0.13
CA ALA A 6 -15.94 2.71 -0.66
C ALA A 6 -15.47 2.33 -2.07
N GLU A 7 -14.54 3.11 -2.65
CA GLU A 7 -13.99 2.86 -3.99
C GLU A 7 -12.72 1.98 -3.99
N ALA A 8 -12.18 1.66 -2.82
CA ALA A 8 -10.91 0.95 -2.70
C ALA A 8 -10.96 -0.48 -3.28
N ALA A 9 -12.11 -1.14 -3.24
CA ALA A 9 -12.27 -2.45 -3.87
C ALA A 9 -12.35 -2.36 -5.40
N SER A 10 -12.92 -1.27 -5.93
CA SER A 10 -13.22 -1.16 -7.36
C SER A 10 -12.08 -0.57 -8.17
N ARG A 11 -11.19 0.24 -7.60
CA ARG A 11 -10.05 0.84 -8.30
C ARG A 11 -8.85 1.12 -7.40
N TRP A 12 -7.70 1.29 -8.03
CA TRP A 12 -6.55 1.91 -7.36
C TRP A 12 -6.79 3.42 -7.16
N PHE A 13 -6.24 3.96 -6.07
CA PHE A 13 -6.24 5.40 -5.86
C PHE A 13 -5.34 6.11 -6.86
N ARG A 14 -5.77 7.29 -7.29
CA ARG A 14 -5.00 8.18 -8.18
C ARG A 14 -3.85 8.79 -7.40
N PRO A 15 -2.75 9.22 -8.06
CA PRO A 15 -1.61 9.82 -7.37
C PRO A 15 -1.98 10.94 -6.40
N ASN A 16 -2.83 11.88 -6.81
CA ASN A 16 -3.29 13.00 -5.97
C ASN A 16 -4.06 12.54 -4.72
N GLU A 17 -4.83 11.45 -4.82
CA GLU A 17 -5.57 10.90 -3.69
C GLU A 17 -4.63 10.23 -2.69
N ILE A 18 -3.65 9.47 -3.20
CA ILE A 18 -2.61 8.84 -2.37
C ILE A 18 -1.80 9.90 -1.64
N TYR A 19 -1.33 10.92 -2.36
CA TYR A 19 -0.58 12.03 -1.79
C TYR A 19 -1.41 12.76 -0.71
N ALA A 20 -2.67 13.09 -0.99
CA ALA A 20 -3.54 13.74 -0.03
C ALA A 20 -3.74 12.91 1.24
N VAL A 21 -3.90 11.58 1.12
CA VAL A 21 -4.03 10.69 2.29
C VAL A 21 -2.75 10.68 3.12
N LEU A 22 -1.58 10.55 2.49
CA LEU A 22 -0.28 10.51 3.19
C LEU A 22 0.09 11.85 3.82
N ALA A 23 -0.11 12.96 3.11
CA ALA A 23 0.20 14.30 3.59
C ALA A 23 -0.72 14.73 4.74
N ASN A 24 -1.95 14.20 4.81
CA ASN A 24 -2.92 14.50 5.86
C ASN A 24 -3.15 13.30 6.80
N HIS A 25 -2.15 12.43 6.96
CA HIS A 25 -2.29 11.18 7.70
C HIS A 25 -2.77 11.33 9.15
N GLU A 26 -2.47 12.47 9.79
CA GLU A 26 -2.91 12.80 11.15
C GLU A 26 -4.44 12.82 11.31
N ARG A 27 -5.18 12.97 10.20
CA ARG A 27 -6.64 12.93 10.18
C ARG A 27 -7.22 11.52 10.14
N PHE A 28 -6.37 10.50 10.03
CA PHE A 28 -6.78 9.12 9.83
C PHE A 28 -6.17 8.21 10.91
N LYS A 29 -6.85 7.09 11.16
CA LYS A 29 -6.35 6.07 12.10
C LYS A 29 -5.08 5.42 11.54
N VAL A 30 -3.98 5.54 12.28
CA VAL A 30 -2.76 4.77 12.06
C VAL A 30 -2.82 3.51 12.91
N HIS A 31 -2.65 2.34 12.29
CA HIS A 31 -2.71 1.05 12.97
C HIS A 31 -1.39 0.74 13.67
N ALA A 32 -1.47 0.23 14.90
CA ALA A 32 -0.31 -0.11 15.73
C ALA A 32 0.21 -1.54 15.51
N GLN A 33 -0.47 -2.36 14.70
CA GLN A 33 -0.08 -3.73 14.39
C GLN A 33 -0.57 -4.12 12.99
N PRO A 34 0.12 -5.06 12.29
CA PRO A 34 -0.33 -5.54 10.99
C PRO A 34 -1.72 -6.17 11.07
N ILE A 35 -2.55 -5.95 10.05
CA ILE A 35 -3.83 -6.65 9.92
C ILE A 35 -3.58 -8.02 9.27
N ASP A 36 -4.14 -9.08 9.85
CA ASP A 36 -4.08 -10.43 9.30
C ASP A 36 -5.10 -10.62 8.17
N LYS A 37 -4.64 -11.23 7.06
CA LYS A 37 -5.37 -11.51 5.82
C LYS A 37 -6.36 -10.41 5.41
N PRO A 38 -5.90 -9.16 5.14
CA PRO A 38 -6.78 -8.09 4.69
C PRO A 38 -7.53 -8.49 3.41
N VAL A 39 -8.83 -8.21 3.36
CA VAL A 39 -9.67 -8.49 2.18
C VAL A 39 -9.52 -7.41 1.10
N SER A 40 -9.97 -7.70 -0.12
CA SER A 40 -10.02 -6.69 -1.20
C SER A 40 -10.77 -5.43 -0.76
N GLY A 41 -10.23 -4.26 -1.10
CA GLY A 41 -10.73 -2.96 -0.68
C GLY A 41 -10.20 -2.48 0.67
N THR A 42 -9.44 -3.30 1.39
CA THR A 42 -8.83 -2.84 2.65
C THR A 42 -7.75 -1.80 2.36
N ILE A 43 -7.84 -0.66 3.04
CA ILE A 43 -6.80 0.36 3.10
C ILE A 43 -6.38 0.57 4.54
N VAL A 44 -5.07 0.66 4.79
CA VAL A 44 -4.53 0.79 6.14
C VAL A 44 -3.35 1.75 6.15
N LEU A 45 -3.27 2.60 7.17
CA LEU A 45 -2.10 3.43 7.43
C LEU A 45 -1.27 2.82 8.56
N TYR A 46 0.04 2.78 8.38
CA TYR A 46 1.00 2.40 9.42
C TYR A 46 2.10 3.46 9.54
N ASP A 47 2.64 3.64 10.75
CA ASP A 47 3.98 4.20 10.91
C ASP A 47 4.99 3.05 10.80
N ARG A 48 5.77 3.01 9.72
CA ARG A 48 6.72 1.92 9.43
C ARG A 48 7.91 1.89 10.38
N LYS A 49 8.17 2.97 11.14
CA LYS A 49 9.20 2.97 12.20
C LYS A 49 8.71 2.21 13.43
N VAL A 50 7.40 2.24 13.69
CA VAL A 50 6.72 1.55 14.80
C VAL A 50 6.35 0.11 14.39
N VAL A 51 5.64 -0.06 13.28
CA VAL A 51 5.16 -1.35 12.78
C VAL A 51 6.06 -1.85 11.65
N ARG A 52 7.32 -2.17 11.97
CA ARG A 52 8.34 -2.57 10.97
C ARG A 52 7.94 -3.79 10.14
N ASN A 53 7.09 -4.64 10.70
CA ASN A 53 6.59 -5.87 10.11
C ASN A 53 5.20 -5.73 9.47
N PHE A 54 4.74 -4.52 9.12
CA PHE A 54 3.41 -4.29 8.51
C PHE A 54 3.13 -5.14 7.25
N ARG A 55 4.17 -5.63 6.57
CA ARG A 55 4.07 -6.56 5.43
C ARG A 55 3.82 -8.02 5.81
N LYS A 56 3.91 -8.40 7.09
CA LYS A 56 3.53 -9.73 7.60
C LYS A 56 2.02 -9.78 7.80
N ASP A 57 1.29 -9.77 6.69
CA ASP A 57 -0.17 -9.63 6.62
C ASP A 57 -0.89 -10.95 6.34
N GLY A 58 -0.21 -12.09 6.53
CA GLY A 58 -0.80 -13.42 6.43
C GLY A 58 -1.05 -13.93 5.01
N HIS A 59 -0.82 -13.10 3.97
CA HIS A 59 -0.94 -13.50 2.57
C HIS A 59 0.36 -14.12 2.04
N ASN A 60 0.25 -15.13 1.19
CA ASN A 60 1.38 -15.63 0.40
C ASN A 60 1.56 -14.74 -0.82
N TRP A 61 2.61 -13.93 -0.82
CA TRP A 61 2.99 -13.11 -1.95
C TRP A 61 3.97 -13.84 -2.86
N LYS A 62 3.85 -13.60 -4.17
CA LYS A 62 4.74 -14.16 -5.18
C LYS A 62 6.19 -13.87 -4.82
N LYS A 63 7.02 -14.90 -4.85
CA LYS A 63 8.43 -14.80 -4.49
C LYS A 63 9.33 -14.70 -5.71
N LYS A 64 10.53 -14.15 -5.53
CA LYS A 64 11.61 -14.19 -6.51
C LYS A 64 12.07 -15.64 -6.70
N LYS A 65 12.93 -15.87 -7.70
CA LYS A 65 13.50 -17.19 -8.01
C LYS A 65 14.23 -17.85 -6.83
N ASP A 66 14.65 -17.06 -5.83
CA ASP A 66 15.27 -17.55 -4.60
C ASP A 66 14.29 -18.25 -3.63
N GLY A 67 12.97 -18.19 -3.87
CA GLY A 67 11.93 -18.78 -3.02
C GLY A 67 11.79 -18.13 -1.64
N LYS A 68 12.52 -17.04 -1.36
CA LYS A 68 12.59 -16.38 -0.05
C LYS A 68 12.05 -14.96 -0.09
N THR A 69 12.47 -14.19 -1.08
CA THR A 69 12.18 -12.75 -1.16
C THR A 69 10.88 -12.52 -1.91
N VAL A 70 9.97 -11.69 -1.38
CA VAL A 70 8.78 -11.28 -2.13
C VAL A 70 9.19 -10.51 -3.39
N GLN A 71 8.59 -10.85 -4.51
CA GLN A 71 8.73 -10.12 -5.77
C GLN A 71 7.89 -8.86 -5.70
N GLU A 72 8.50 -7.75 -5.29
CA GLU A 72 7.90 -6.42 -5.35
C GLU A 72 8.44 -5.64 -6.56
N ALA A 73 7.54 -5.07 -7.36
CA ALA A 73 7.88 -4.05 -8.35
C ALA A 73 7.84 -2.67 -7.67
N HIS A 74 8.75 -1.77 -8.06
CA HIS A 74 8.86 -0.42 -7.48
C HIS A 74 8.72 0.63 -8.58
N GLU A 75 7.82 1.58 -8.36
CA GLU A 75 7.66 2.77 -9.19
C GLU A 75 7.60 4.03 -8.32
N LYS A 76 7.63 5.20 -8.98
CA LYS A 76 7.37 6.49 -8.35
C LYS A 76 6.23 7.19 -9.06
N LEU A 77 5.28 7.72 -8.29
CA LEU A 77 4.13 8.45 -8.82
C LEU A 77 4.39 9.95 -8.82
N LYS A 78 3.94 10.60 -9.90
CA LYS A 78 4.03 12.06 -10.06
C LYS A 78 2.78 12.77 -9.53
N ILE A 79 3.01 13.93 -8.92
CA ILE A 79 1.99 14.90 -8.54
C ILE A 79 2.31 16.17 -9.35
N GLY A 80 1.48 16.47 -10.33
CA GLY A 80 1.89 17.37 -11.42
C GLY A 80 3.05 16.76 -12.19
N ASN A 81 4.19 17.46 -12.24
CA ASN A 81 5.38 17.04 -12.99
C ASN A 81 6.48 16.40 -12.13
N GLU A 82 6.29 16.37 -10.81
CA GLU A 82 7.32 15.95 -9.86
C GLU A 82 6.99 14.60 -9.23
N GLU A 83 8.00 13.73 -9.11
CA GLU A 83 7.87 12.50 -8.35
C GLU A 83 7.69 12.84 -6.87
N ARG A 84 6.61 12.35 -6.24
CA ARG A 84 6.34 12.63 -4.81
C ARG A 84 6.06 11.39 -3.97
N VAL A 85 5.76 10.23 -4.57
CA VAL A 85 5.31 9.02 -3.85
C VAL A 85 6.04 7.78 -4.36
N HIS A 86 6.61 6.98 -3.47
CA HIS A 86 7.01 5.60 -3.76
C HIS A 86 5.77 4.69 -3.84
N VAL A 87 5.75 3.74 -4.79
CA VAL A 87 4.78 2.63 -4.79
C VAL A 87 5.49 1.29 -4.95
N TYR A 88 5.18 0.34 -4.07
CA TYR A 88 5.62 -1.05 -4.16
C TYR A 88 4.43 -1.96 -4.41
N TYR A 89 4.51 -2.79 -5.42
CA TYR A 89 3.44 -3.69 -5.86
C TYR A 89 3.84 -5.15 -5.64
N ALA A 90 3.03 -5.89 -4.89
CA ALA A 90 3.15 -7.33 -4.70
C ALA A 90 1.91 -8.04 -5.27
N ARG A 91 2.16 -9.13 -6.00
CA ARG A 91 1.14 -10.04 -6.54
C ARG A 91 0.98 -11.25 -5.63
N GLY A 92 -0.24 -11.69 -5.37
CA GLY A 92 -0.51 -12.91 -4.62
C GLY A 92 0.03 -14.14 -5.33
N GLU A 93 0.59 -15.07 -4.57
CA GLU A 93 0.97 -16.40 -5.06
C GLU A 93 -0.27 -17.28 -5.21
N ASP A 94 -1.09 -17.38 -4.15
CA ASP A 94 -2.28 -18.24 -4.12
C ASP A 94 -3.39 -17.72 -5.05
N ASN A 95 -3.53 -16.39 -5.14
CA ASN A 95 -4.45 -15.71 -6.05
C ASN A 95 -3.69 -14.68 -6.88
N PRO A 96 -3.38 -14.98 -8.15
CA PRO A 96 -2.66 -14.07 -9.04
C PRO A 96 -3.44 -12.78 -9.35
N ASN A 97 -4.73 -12.71 -9.03
CA ASN A 97 -5.57 -11.55 -9.21
C ASN A 97 -5.66 -10.69 -7.94
N PHE A 98 -4.99 -11.08 -6.85
CA PHE A 98 -4.96 -10.32 -5.61
C PHE A 98 -3.63 -9.59 -5.45
N PHE A 99 -3.70 -8.32 -5.06
CA PHE A 99 -2.54 -7.44 -5.04
C PHE A 99 -2.50 -6.58 -3.78
N ARG A 100 -1.27 -6.24 -3.39
CA ARG A 100 -0.98 -5.24 -2.37
C ARG A 100 -0.13 -4.13 -2.99
N ARG A 101 -0.56 -2.88 -2.80
CA ARG A 101 0.25 -1.69 -3.07
C ARG A 101 0.60 -0.99 -1.75
N CYS A 102 1.87 -0.70 -1.55
CA CYS A 102 2.36 0.11 -0.44
C CYS A 102 2.84 1.45 -0.96
N TYR A 103 2.39 2.54 -0.36
CA TYR A 103 2.69 3.91 -0.75
C TYR A 103 3.29 4.71 0.40
N TRP A 104 4.34 5.49 0.14
CA TRP A 104 4.85 6.50 1.09
C TRP A 104 5.46 7.68 0.34
N LEU A 105 5.53 8.83 1.01
CA LEU A 105 6.09 10.05 0.41
C LEU A 105 7.59 9.89 0.18
N LEU A 106 8.11 10.50 -0.90
CA LEU A 106 9.55 10.64 -1.16
C LEU A 106 10.23 11.62 -0.19
N ASP A 107 9.44 12.47 0.44
CA ASP A 107 9.88 13.38 1.50
C ASP A 107 10.38 12.60 2.72
N LYS A 108 11.66 12.76 3.05
CA LYS A 108 12.33 12.04 4.15
C LYS A 108 11.76 12.35 5.53
N GLU A 109 11.11 13.50 5.70
CA GLU A 109 10.49 13.87 6.98
C GLU A 109 9.15 13.15 7.16
N ALA A 110 8.47 12.84 6.06
CA ALA A 110 7.12 12.25 6.06
C ALA A 110 7.07 10.77 5.59
N GLU A 111 8.17 10.20 5.09
CA GLU A 111 8.23 8.83 4.54
C GLU A 111 7.92 7.71 5.54
N ARG A 112 7.83 8.03 6.84
CA ARG A 112 7.53 7.05 7.89
C ARG A 112 6.11 6.49 7.77
N ILE A 113 5.19 7.26 7.21
CA ILE A 113 3.80 6.83 7.06
C ILE A 113 3.65 6.08 5.75
N VAL A 114 3.10 4.87 5.85
CA VAL A 114 2.79 4.03 4.69
C VAL A 114 1.29 3.79 4.61
N LEU A 115 0.72 4.03 3.42
CA LEU A 115 -0.61 3.59 3.05
C LEU A 115 -0.49 2.25 2.35
N VAL A 116 -1.19 1.23 2.85
CA VAL A 116 -1.26 -0.09 2.23
C VAL A 116 -2.66 -0.29 1.69
N HIS A 117 -2.77 -0.72 0.43
CA HIS A 117 -4.03 -0.92 -0.27
C HIS A 117 -4.06 -2.32 -0.87
N TYR A 118 -5.06 -3.11 -0.48
CA TYR A 118 -5.31 -4.46 -0.96
C TYR A 118 -6.45 -4.45 -1.96
N ARG A 119 -6.26 -5.07 -3.12
CA ARG A 119 -7.30 -5.14 -4.16
C ARG A 119 -7.21 -6.43 -4.95
N GLN A 120 -8.37 -7.04 -5.17
CA GLN A 120 -8.57 -8.06 -6.19
C GLN A 120 -8.90 -7.39 -7.53
N THR A 121 -8.18 -7.73 -8.59
CA THR A 121 -8.35 -7.17 -9.94
C THR A 121 -8.74 -8.28 -10.91
N SER A 122 -9.67 -8.01 -11.82
CA SER A 122 -10.04 -8.91 -12.92
C SER A 122 -9.42 -8.49 -14.25
N GLU A 123 -8.46 -7.55 -14.21
CA GLU A 123 -7.72 -7.04 -15.38
C GLU A 123 -6.77 -8.09 -15.95
#